data_AF-A0A933NYU3-F1
#
_entry.id   AF-A0A933NYU3-F1
#
_cell.length_a   1.000
_cell.length_b   1.000
_cell.length_c   1.000
_cell.angle_alpha   90.00
_cell.angle_beta   90.00
_cell.angle_gamma   90.00
#
_symmetry.space_group_name_H-M   'P 1'
#
loop_
_entity.id
_entity.type
_entity.pdbx_description
1 polymer ?
#
loop_
_entity_poly.entity_id
_entity_poly.type
_entity_poly.pdbx_seq_one_letter_code
_entity_poly.pdbx_strand_id
1 'polypeptide(L)'
;MADPKIEEAKAALRLKARSTRAAIANSSRVAAAKAVAGHFFDAVPLAPRDIVAGYWRIKDEMDCQPILIRLMDSFQPVCLPVVLGDEEPLELRLWEQGAALYEAGFGTLAPSELSPQVEPDVIIMPLLGFDKRGTRLGYGGGYYDRTLVRLGKKPRLVGIAFAAQELDAIPREPHDVPLDVIVTEQGARSFEHASA
;
A
#
# COMPACT_ATOMS: atom_id res chain seq x y z
N MET A 1 -22.20 1.49 -7.08
CA MET A 1 -21.96 0.09 -7.51
C MET A 1 -20.97 0.13 -8.65
N ALA A 2 -20.01 -0.79 -8.67
CA ALA A 2 -19.00 -0.83 -9.72
C ALA A 2 -19.62 -1.22 -11.07
N ASP A 3 -19.10 -0.66 -12.17
CA ASP A 3 -19.54 -1.04 -13.52
C ASP A 3 -19.13 -2.51 -13.78
N PRO A 4 -20.07 -3.43 -14.08
CA PRO A 4 -19.75 -4.84 -14.30
C PRO A 4 -18.66 -5.07 -15.36
N LYS A 5 -18.61 -4.25 -16.41
CA LYS A 5 -17.61 -4.36 -17.46
C LYS A 5 -16.22 -3.95 -16.96
N ILE A 6 -16.16 -2.93 -16.10
CA ILE A 6 -14.92 -2.49 -15.47
C ILE A 6 -14.42 -3.57 -14.50
N GLU A 7 -15.29 -4.16 -13.70
CA GLU A 7 -14.89 -5.24 -12.79
C GLU A 7 -14.45 -6.52 -13.51
N GLU A 8 -15.09 -6.89 -14.61
CA GLU A 8 -14.64 -8.01 -15.46
C GLU A 8 -13.23 -7.74 -16.02
N ALA A 9 -12.99 -6.53 -16.54
CA ALA A 9 -11.68 -6.14 -17.03
C ALA A 9 -10.61 -6.12 -15.91
N LYS A 10 -10.94 -5.58 -14.73
CA LYS A 10 -10.07 -5.61 -13.54
C LYS A 10 -9.80 -7.06 -13.10
N ALA A 11 -10.78 -7.97 -13.16
CA ALA A 11 -10.60 -9.37 -12.80
C ALA A 11 -9.58 -10.08 -13.70
N ALA A 12 -9.64 -9.87 -15.02
CA ALA A 12 -8.65 -10.39 -15.96
C ALA A 12 -7.23 -9.85 -15.66
N LEU A 13 -7.12 -8.55 -15.36
CA LEU A 13 -5.84 -7.95 -14.96
C LEU A 13 -5.32 -8.52 -13.63
N ARG A 14 -6.20 -8.77 -12.64
CA ARG A 14 -5.82 -9.38 -11.35
C ARG A 14 -5.23 -10.77 -11.56
N LEU A 15 -5.78 -11.57 -12.49
CA LEU A 15 -5.25 -12.89 -12.82
C LEU A 15 -3.83 -12.78 -13.41
N LYS A 16 -3.64 -11.91 -14.41
CA LYS A 16 -2.31 -11.65 -15.01
C LYS A 16 -1.31 -11.19 -13.95
N ALA A 17 -1.67 -10.19 -13.16
CA ALA A 17 -0.82 -9.61 -12.12
C ALA A 17 -0.37 -10.63 -11.07
N ARG A 18 -1.29 -11.50 -10.60
CA ARG A 18 -0.96 -12.59 -9.66
C ARG A 18 0.02 -13.58 -10.27
N SER A 19 -0.19 -13.96 -11.53
CA SER A 19 0.73 -14.87 -12.24
C SER A 19 2.13 -14.25 -12.39
N THR A 20 2.20 -12.97 -12.77
CA THR A 20 3.46 -12.23 -12.90
C THR A 20 4.22 -12.17 -11.57
N ARG A 21 3.53 -11.86 -10.47
CA ARG A 21 4.16 -11.79 -9.14
C ARG A 21 4.60 -13.16 -8.62
N ALA A 22 3.81 -14.20 -8.88
CA ALA A 22 4.14 -15.57 -8.51
C ALA A 22 5.41 -16.09 -9.21
N ALA A 23 5.69 -15.62 -10.42
CA ALA A 23 6.89 -15.98 -11.17
C ALA A 23 8.20 -15.34 -10.63
N ILE A 24 8.11 -14.37 -9.71
CA ILE A 24 9.29 -13.70 -9.14
C ILE A 24 9.95 -14.61 -8.11
N ALA A 25 11.20 -14.98 -8.36
CA ALA A 25 12.00 -15.83 -7.46
C ALA A 25 12.19 -15.19 -6.07
N ASN A 26 12.21 -16.03 -5.02
CA ASN A 26 12.26 -15.56 -3.64
C ASN A 26 13.51 -14.71 -3.32
N SER A 27 14.67 -15.06 -3.87
CA SER A 27 15.90 -14.28 -3.72
C SER A 27 15.78 -12.88 -4.30
N SER A 28 15.14 -12.75 -5.47
CA SER A 28 14.85 -11.45 -6.09
C SER A 28 13.90 -10.61 -5.25
N ARG A 29 12.98 -11.23 -4.50
CA ARG A 29 12.02 -10.51 -3.64
C ARG A 29 12.69 -9.78 -2.49
N VAL A 30 13.62 -10.44 -1.80
CA VAL A 30 14.38 -9.85 -0.70
C VAL A 30 15.24 -8.68 -1.19
N ALA A 31 15.95 -8.87 -2.31
CA ALA A 31 16.77 -7.82 -2.91
C ALA A 31 15.92 -6.62 -3.35
N ALA A 32 14.77 -6.88 -3.97
CA ALA A 32 13.83 -5.86 -4.40
C ALA A 32 13.26 -5.05 -3.22
N ALA A 33 12.84 -5.70 -2.13
CA ALA A 33 12.35 -5.01 -0.94
C ALA A 33 13.39 -4.05 -0.34
N LYS A 34 14.67 -4.47 -0.32
CA LYS A 34 15.78 -3.60 0.12
C LYS A 34 15.99 -2.41 -0.82
N ALA A 35 15.96 -2.63 -2.13
CA ALA A 35 16.09 -1.57 -3.13
C ALA A 35 14.92 -0.57 -3.06
N VAL A 36 13.68 -1.07 -2.98
CA VAL A 36 12.46 -0.29 -2.76
C VAL A 36 12.57 0.58 -1.51
N ALA A 37 13.08 0.03 -0.40
CA ALA A 37 13.28 0.82 0.80
C ALA A 37 14.27 1.97 0.60
N GLY A 38 15.38 1.74 -0.10
CA GLY A 38 16.32 2.81 -0.48
C GLY A 38 15.62 3.91 -1.27
N HIS A 39 14.98 3.53 -2.39
CA HIS A 39 14.29 4.47 -3.27
C HIS A 39 13.12 5.20 -2.59
N PHE A 40 12.44 4.57 -1.62
CA PHE A 40 11.39 5.20 -0.84
C PHE A 40 11.94 6.41 -0.07
N PHE A 41 13.03 6.24 0.67
CA PHE A 41 13.62 7.34 1.44
C PHE A 41 14.26 8.42 0.56
N ASP A 42 14.66 8.09 -0.66
CA ASP A 42 15.17 9.07 -1.62
C ASP A 42 14.05 9.92 -2.26
N ALA A 43 12.86 9.32 -2.48
CA ALA A 43 11.78 9.96 -3.25
C ALA A 43 10.61 10.49 -2.42
N VAL A 44 10.45 10.02 -1.18
CA VAL A 44 9.34 10.38 -0.29
C VAL A 44 9.89 11.19 0.89
N PRO A 45 9.93 12.54 0.79
CA PRO A 45 10.22 13.37 1.95
C PRO A 45 9.18 13.17 3.05
N LEU A 46 9.68 13.06 4.28
CA LEU A 46 8.89 12.92 5.51
C LEU A 46 9.29 14.04 6.48
N ALA A 47 8.30 14.70 7.08
CA ALA A 47 8.54 15.55 8.24
C ALA A 47 8.67 14.68 9.51
N PRO A 48 9.41 15.13 10.55
CA PRO A 48 9.66 14.31 11.75
C PRO A 48 8.42 13.82 12.51
N ARG A 49 7.25 14.43 12.27
CA ARG A 49 5.99 14.08 12.94
C ARG A 49 4.98 13.39 12.03
N ASP A 50 5.31 13.18 10.76
CA ASP A 50 4.42 12.50 9.82
C ASP A 50 4.13 11.08 10.29
N ILE A 51 2.85 10.69 10.29
CA ILE A 51 2.47 9.32 10.61
C ILE A 51 2.46 8.53 9.30
N VAL A 52 3.28 7.47 9.22
CA VAL A 52 3.38 6.62 8.03
C VAL A 52 2.59 5.32 8.25
N ALA A 53 1.56 5.10 7.45
CA ALA A 53 0.84 3.84 7.42
C ALA A 53 1.58 2.81 6.57
N GLY A 54 1.89 1.66 7.16
CA GLY A 54 2.38 0.47 6.47
C GLY A 54 1.30 -0.57 6.26
N TYR A 55 1.70 -1.76 5.81
CA TYR A 55 0.87 -2.95 5.88
C TYR A 55 1.72 -4.14 6.32
N TRP A 56 1.09 -5.16 6.90
CA TRP A 56 1.77 -6.43 7.13
C TRP A 56 1.56 -7.32 5.91
N ARG A 57 2.63 -7.57 5.15
CA ARG A 57 2.53 -8.25 3.86
C ARG A 57 1.85 -9.61 4.01
N ILE A 58 0.98 -9.93 3.05
CA ILE A 58 0.43 -11.27 2.90
C ILE A 58 1.03 -11.95 1.67
N LYS A 59 1.36 -13.24 1.82
CA LYS A 59 1.86 -14.10 0.73
C LYS A 59 3.08 -13.50 0.03
N ASP A 60 2.91 -13.10 -1.22
CA ASP A 60 3.93 -12.70 -2.18
C ASP A 60 3.93 -11.20 -2.49
N GLU A 61 3.27 -10.39 -1.65
CA GLU A 61 3.34 -8.94 -1.72
C GLU A 61 4.77 -8.41 -1.62
N MET A 62 4.98 -7.21 -2.20
CA MET A 62 6.19 -6.45 -1.91
C MET A 62 6.31 -6.24 -0.40
N ASP A 63 7.50 -6.45 0.15
CA ASP A 63 7.71 -6.35 1.58
C ASP A 63 8.04 -4.92 1.98
N CYS A 64 7.13 -4.23 2.68
CA CYS A 64 7.41 -2.90 3.23
C CYS A 64 8.14 -2.96 4.58
N GLN A 65 8.35 -4.14 5.20
CA GLN A 65 9.00 -4.23 6.51
C GLN A 65 10.35 -3.51 6.59
N PRO A 66 11.25 -3.55 5.58
CA PRO A 66 12.49 -2.80 5.63
C PRO A 66 12.29 -1.27 5.73
N ILE A 67 11.19 -0.74 5.16
CA ILE A 67 10.80 0.65 5.32
C ILE A 67 10.33 0.88 6.76
N LEU A 68 9.40 0.06 7.26
CA LEU A 68 8.83 0.21 8.61
C LEU A 68 9.89 0.15 9.71
N ILE A 69 10.83 -0.79 9.61
CA ILE A 69 11.95 -0.92 10.55
C ILE A 69 12.78 0.36 10.57
N ARG A 70 13.18 0.86 9.39
CA ARG A 70 13.98 2.09 9.29
C ARG A 70 13.22 3.33 9.80
N LEU A 71 11.92 3.41 9.59
CA LEU A 71 11.08 4.47 10.15
C LEU A 71 11.08 4.43 11.68
N MET A 72 10.83 3.27 12.27
CA MET A 72 10.82 3.09 13.72
C MET A 72 12.20 3.33 14.36
N ASP A 73 13.28 2.88 13.73
CA ASP A 73 14.66 3.13 14.20
C ASP A 73 15.00 4.63 14.22
N SER A 74 14.30 5.43 13.40
CA SER A 74 14.41 6.89 13.35
C SER A 74 13.36 7.63 14.19
N PHE A 75 12.57 6.91 14.99
CA PHE A 75 11.45 7.43 15.79
C PHE A 75 10.34 8.11 14.98
N GLN A 76 10.24 7.81 13.68
CA GLN A 76 9.09 8.22 12.88
C GLN A 76 7.85 7.43 13.32
N PRO A 77 6.70 8.09 13.59
CA PRO A 77 5.47 7.39 13.92
C PRO A 77 4.99 6.46 12.79
N VAL A 78 4.75 5.19 13.12
CA VAL A 78 4.21 4.18 12.19
C VAL A 78 2.84 3.73 12.66
N CYS A 79 1.91 3.55 11.72
CA CYS A 79 0.64 2.88 11.99
C CYS A 79 0.41 1.71 11.03
N LEU A 80 -0.45 0.78 11.44
CA LEU A 80 -0.81 -0.41 10.67
C LEU A 80 -2.33 -0.56 10.61
N PRO A 81 -2.85 -1.14 9.52
CA PRO A 81 -4.28 -1.35 9.34
C PRO A 81 -4.81 -2.51 10.17
N VAL A 82 -6.01 -2.31 10.70
CA VAL A 82 -6.84 -3.31 11.36
C VAL A 82 -8.09 -3.53 10.52
N VAL A 83 -8.39 -4.79 10.20
CA VAL A 83 -9.59 -5.16 9.46
C VAL A 83 -10.74 -5.33 10.45
N LEU A 84 -11.78 -4.50 10.31
CA LEU A 84 -12.98 -4.56 11.17
C LEU A 84 -14.06 -5.51 10.62
N GLY A 85 -14.05 -5.78 9.31
CA GLY A 85 -15.02 -6.64 8.62
C GLY A 85 -14.89 -6.53 7.10
N ASP A 86 -15.57 -7.38 6.33
CA ASP A 86 -15.40 -7.52 4.86
C ASP A 86 -15.73 -6.25 4.06
N GLU A 87 -16.69 -5.46 4.55
CA GLU A 87 -17.16 -4.23 3.89
C GLU A 87 -16.91 -2.95 4.70
N GLU A 88 -16.18 -3.05 5.81
CA GLU A 88 -15.77 -1.89 6.61
C GLU A 88 -14.49 -1.26 6.04
N PRO A 89 -14.23 0.02 6.32
CA PRO A 89 -12.90 0.58 6.12
C PRO A 89 -11.91 -0.03 7.12
N LEU A 90 -10.63 0.14 6.82
CA LEU A 90 -9.56 -0.16 7.76
C LEU A 90 -9.52 0.88 8.87
N GLU A 91 -9.30 0.42 10.10
CA GLU A 91 -8.86 1.30 11.18
C GLU A 91 -7.33 1.35 11.18
N LEU A 92 -6.74 2.55 11.26
CA LEU A 92 -5.29 2.70 11.31
C LEU A 92 -4.87 3.00 12.74
N ARG A 93 -4.04 2.11 13.31
CA ARG A 93 -3.60 2.20 14.70
C ARG A 93 -2.11 2.32 14.81
N LEU A 94 -1.63 3.13 15.76
CA LEU A 94 -0.20 3.28 16.01
C LEU A 94 0.43 1.94 16.38
N TRP A 95 1.59 1.68 15.80
CA TRP A 95 2.45 0.58 16.18
C TRP A 95 3.65 1.15 16.93
N GLU A 96 3.65 0.97 18.25
CA GLU A 96 4.74 1.42 19.10
C GLU A 96 5.94 0.49 18.99
N GLN A 97 7.14 1.06 19.10
CA GLN A 97 8.38 0.30 19.04
C GLN A 97 8.42 -0.77 20.14
N GLY A 98 8.65 -2.02 19.73
CA GLY A 98 8.68 -3.16 20.64
C GLY A 98 7.30 -3.69 21.05
N ALA A 99 6.20 -3.07 20.62
CA ALA A 99 4.87 -3.60 20.84
C ALA A 99 4.63 -4.86 19.99
N ALA A 100 3.98 -5.86 20.60
CA ALA A 100 3.57 -7.07 19.91
C ALA A 100 2.49 -6.75 18.86
N LEU A 101 2.45 -7.56 17.80
CA LEU A 101 1.36 -7.58 16.85
C LEU A 101 0.51 -8.84 17.04
N TYR A 102 -0.77 -8.72 16.75
CA TYR A 102 -1.78 -9.75 16.94
C TYR A 102 -2.38 -10.15 15.60
N GLU A 103 -2.85 -11.39 15.49
CA GLU A 103 -3.53 -11.85 14.27
C GLU A 103 -4.81 -11.04 14.02
N ALA A 104 -4.94 -10.49 12.82
CA ALA A 104 -6.03 -9.57 12.46
C ALA A 104 -6.81 -10.02 11.21
N GLY A 105 -6.88 -11.35 10.99
CA GLY A 105 -7.54 -11.94 9.84
C GLY A 105 -6.73 -11.84 8.55
N PHE A 106 -7.14 -12.61 7.53
CA PHE A 106 -6.50 -12.66 6.20
C PHE A 106 -4.98 -12.96 6.19
N GLY A 107 -4.44 -13.48 7.30
CA GLY A 107 -2.99 -13.72 7.48
C GLY A 107 -2.19 -12.45 7.78
N THR A 108 -2.86 -11.37 8.18
CA THR A 108 -2.23 -10.10 8.58
C THR A 108 -1.97 -10.05 10.08
N LEU A 109 -1.04 -9.19 10.48
CA LEU A 109 -0.80 -8.82 11.87
C LEU A 109 -1.12 -7.35 12.07
N ALA A 110 -1.72 -7.01 13.21
CA ALA A 110 -2.11 -5.65 13.55
C ALA A 110 -1.75 -5.28 15.00
N PRO A 111 -1.65 -3.97 15.32
CA PRO A 111 -1.55 -3.48 16.69
C PRO A 111 -2.75 -3.89 17.54
N SER A 112 -2.62 -3.73 18.86
CA SER A 112 -3.71 -3.99 19.79
C SER A 112 -4.93 -3.13 19.49
N GLU A 113 -6.12 -3.66 19.79
CA GLU A 113 -7.37 -2.88 19.84
C GLU A 113 -7.37 -1.80 20.94
N LEU A 114 -6.35 -1.74 21.78
CA LEU A 114 -6.12 -0.65 22.74
C LEU A 114 -5.15 0.42 22.20
N SER A 115 -4.43 0.15 21.10
CA SER A 115 -3.53 1.11 20.49
C SER A 115 -4.31 2.29 19.89
N PRO A 116 -3.81 3.54 20.00
CA PRO A 116 -4.54 4.72 19.51
C PRO A 116 -4.84 4.64 18.01
N GLN A 117 -6.08 4.97 17.64
CA GLN A 117 -6.46 5.24 16.26
C GLN A 117 -5.86 6.56 15.79
N VAL A 118 -5.32 6.59 14.57
CA VAL A 118 -4.67 7.77 13.98
C VAL A 118 -4.99 7.93 12.49
N GLU A 119 -4.85 9.14 11.99
CA GLU A 119 -4.87 9.43 10.56
C GLU A 119 -3.43 9.65 10.05
N PRO A 120 -2.97 8.88 9.05
CA PRO A 120 -1.62 8.97 8.53
C PRO A 120 -1.44 10.17 7.59
N ASP A 121 -0.22 10.67 7.50
CA ASP A 121 0.21 11.68 6.52
C ASP A 121 0.69 11.03 5.22
N VAL A 122 1.22 9.80 5.32
CA VAL A 122 1.66 8.99 4.18
C VAL A 122 1.11 7.58 4.31
N ILE A 123 0.57 7.02 3.23
CA ILE A 123 0.11 5.62 3.20
C ILE A 123 0.91 4.83 2.17
N ILE A 124 1.57 3.78 2.64
CA ILE A 124 2.18 2.76 1.81
C ILE A 124 1.09 1.77 1.38
N MET A 125 0.77 1.76 0.09
CA MET A 125 -0.37 1.05 -0.47
C MET A 125 0.06 -0.30 -1.07
N PRO A 126 -0.45 -1.45 -0.59
CA PRO A 126 -0.26 -2.73 -1.26
C PRO A 126 -1.06 -2.78 -2.57
N LEU A 127 -0.50 -3.44 -3.59
CA LEU A 127 -1.13 -3.53 -4.91
C LEU A 127 -0.71 -4.80 -5.67
N LEU A 128 -1.58 -5.21 -6.60
CA LEU A 128 -1.32 -6.28 -7.57
C LEU A 128 -0.70 -5.74 -8.87
N GLY A 129 -1.09 -4.54 -9.29
CA GLY A 129 -0.52 -3.88 -10.46
C GLY A 129 -0.70 -2.38 -10.40
N PHE A 130 0.10 -1.67 -11.19
CA PHE A 130 0.01 -0.22 -11.35
C PHE A 130 0.19 0.15 -12.82
N ASP A 131 -0.27 1.33 -13.23
CA ASP A 131 -0.05 1.82 -14.59
C ASP A 131 0.72 3.15 -14.62
N LYS A 132 1.01 3.64 -15.84
CA LYS A 132 1.74 4.89 -16.08
C LYS A 132 1.02 6.14 -15.59
N ARG A 133 -0.25 6.04 -15.18
CA ARG A 133 -1.06 7.15 -14.67
C ARG A 133 -1.19 7.12 -13.14
N GLY A 134 -0.53 6.18 -12.48
CA GLY A 134 -0.63 5.99 -11.03
C GLY A 134 -1.91 5.26 -10.62
N THR A 135 -2.67 4.72 -11.57
CA THR A 135 -3.82 3.87 -11.22
C THR A 135 -3.30 2.59 -10.59
N ARG A 136 -3.91 2.17 -9.48
CA ARG A 136 -3.55 0.95 -8.77
C ARG A 136 -4.62 -0.12 -8.95
N LEU A 137 -4.19 -1.36 -9.08
CA LEU A 137 -5.05 -2.54 -9.07
C LEU A 137 -4.91 -3.26 -7.74
N GLY A 138 -5.95 -3.18 -6.91
CA GLY A 138 -6.02 -3.92 -5.63
C GLY A 138 -6.60 -5.32 -5.78
N TYR A 139 -6.81 -6.00 -4.65
CA TYR A 139 -7.36 -7.37 -4.59
C TYR A 139 -8.87 -7.47 -4.84
N GLY A 140 -9.59 -6.34 -4.88
CA GLY A 140 -11.04 -6.29 -5.08
C GLY A 140 -11.86 -6.05 -3.81
N GLY A 141 -11.24 -6.08 -2.61
CA GLY A 141 -11.97 -5.88 -1.35
C GLY A 141 -12.36 -4.43 -1.04
N GLY A 142 -11.84 -3.44 -1.77
CA GLY A 142 -12.21 -2.02 -1.60
C GLY A 142 -11.81 -1.36 -0.27
N TYR A 143 -11.08 -2.06 0.60
CA TYR A 143 -10.67 -1.58 1.92
C TYR A 143 -10.04 -0.20 1.92
N TYR A 144 -8.97 -0.02 1.14
CA TYR A 144 -8.26 1.26 1.08
C TYR A 144 -9.12 2.37 0.49
N ASP A 145 -9.90 2.12 -0.56
CA ASP A 145 -10.78 3.15 -1.15
C ASP A 145 -11.83 3.61 -0.13
N ARG A 146 -12.43 2.68 0.63
CA ARG A 146 -13.34 3.03 1.74
C ARG A 146 -12.64 3.79 2.86
N THR A 147 -11.42 3.40 3.23
CA THR A 147 -10.63 4.09 4.25
C THR A 147 -10.34 5.53 3.83
N LEU A 148 -9.87 5.74 2.60
CA LEU A 148 -9.51 7.07 2.08
C LEU A 148 -10.67 8.05 2.10
N VAL A 149 -11.91 7.58 1.86
CA VAL A 149 -13.12 8.41 1.93
C VAL A 149 -13.44 8.85 3.37
N ARG A 150 -13.03 8.09 4.38
CA ARG A 150 -13.31 8.40 5.80
C ARG A 150 -12.26 9.28 6.48
N LEU A 151 -11.08 9.47 5.88
CA LEU A 151 -10.03 10.29 6.48
C LEU A 151 -10.41 11.79 6.45
N GLY A 152 -10.17 12.49 7.57
CA GLY A 152 -10.36 13.94 7.67
C GLY A 152 -9.29 14.76 6.96
N LYS A 153 -8.13 14.16 6.65
CA LYS A 153 -7.06 14.74 5.83
C LYS A 153 -6.70 13.86 4.64
N LYS A 154 -6.11 14.48 3.60
CA LYS A 154 -5.63 13.76 2.41
C LYS A 154 -4.17 13.33 2.62
N PRO A 155 -3.89 12.04 2.82
CA PRO A 155 -2.52 11.55 2.89
C PRO A 155 -1.86 11.53 1.51
N ARG A 156 -0.53 11.50 1.49
CA ARG A 156 0.24 11.14 0.31
C ARG A 156 0.20 9.61 0.10
N LEU A 157 -0.21 9.18 -1.09
CA LEU A 157 -0.37 7.78 -1.44
C LEU A 157 0.88 7.27 -2.17
N VAL A 158 1.58 6.32 -1.54
CA VAL A 158 2.80 5.72 -2.07
C VAL A 158 2.56 4.25 -2.34
N GLY A 159 2.50 3.85 -3.60
CA GLY A 159 2.52 2.44 -3.95
C GLY A 159 3.94 1.90 -3.85
N ILE A 160 4.08 0.66 -3.39
CA ILE A 160 5.31 -0.11 -3.55
C ILE A 160 5.02 -1.39 -4.33
N ALA A 161 5.90 -1.73 -5.26
CA ALA A 161 5.66 -2.83 -6.18
C ALA A 161 6.97 -3.39 -6.76
N PHE A 162 6.91 -4.61 -7.27
CA PHE A 162 7.92 -5.05 -8.23
C PHE A 162 7.70 -4.32 -9.56
N ALA A 163 8.76 -3.92 -10.26
CA ALA A 163 8.63 -3.24 -11.56
C ALA A 163 7.87 -4.10 -12.59
N ALA A 164 7.96 -5.42 -12.50
CA ALA A 164 7.21 -6.37 -13.31
C ALA A 164 5.67 -6.28 -13.12
N GLN A 165 5.18 -5.60 -12.07
CA GLN A 165 3.75 -5.38 -11.84
C GLN A 165 3.18 -4.18 -12.62
N GLU A 166 3.98 -3.50 -13.44
CA GLU A 166 3.47 -2.44 -14.33
C GLU A 166 2.57 -3.04 -15.42
N LEU A 167 1.38 -2.46 -15.57
CA LEU A 167 0.37 -2.79 -16.57
C LEU A 167 0.22 -1.62 -17.55
N ASP A 168 -0.24 -1.92 -18.77
CA ASP A 168 -0.39 -0.90 -19.82
C ASP A 168 -1.43 0.16 -19.45
N ALA A 169 -2.61 -0.28 -18.99
CA ALA A 169 -3.69 0.57 -18.52
C ALA A 169 -4.60 -0.20 -17.57
N ILE A 170 -5.01 0.45 -16.48
CA ILE A 170 -6.00 -0.09 -15.55
C ILE A 170 -7.29 0.71 -15.70
N PRO A 171 -8.44 0.07 -16.01
CA PRO A 171 -9.74 0.72 -15.98
C PRO A 171 -10.00 1.33 -14.60
N ARG A 172 -10.40 2.60 -14.57
CA ARG A 172 -10.58 3.38 -13.35
C ARG A 172 -12.04 3.75 -13.16
N GLU A 173 -12.49 3.71 -11.92
CA GLU A 173 -13.79 4.19 -11.46
C GLU A 173 -13.64 5.51 -10.67
N PRO A 174 -14.72 6.28 -10.49
CA PRO A 174 -14.63 7.58 -9.79
C PRO A 174 -14.07 7.48 -8.36
N HIS A 175 -14.29 6.36 -7.68
CA HIS A 175 -13.81 6.12 -6.32
C HIS A 175 -12.37 5.60 -6.26
N ASP A 176 -11.80 5.14 -7.38
CA ASP A 176 -10.40 4.69 -7.41
C ASP A 176 -9.49 5.92 -7.29
N VAL A 177 -8.77 6.03 -6.18
CA VAL A 177 -7.82 7.13 -5.96
C VAL A 177 -6.44 6.72 -6.51
N PRO A 178 -5.84 7.49 -7.45
CA PRO A 178 -4.52 7.20 -7.99
C PRO A 178 -3.44 7.46 -6.94
N LEU A 179 -2.29 6.83 -7.13
CA LEU A 179 -1.09 7.02 -6.33
C LEU A 179 -0.40 8.33 -6.67
N ASP A 180 0.14 9.01 -5.67
CA ASP A 180 1.03 10.18 -5.88
C ASP A 180 2.45 9.73 -6.28
N VAL A 181 2.89 8.55 -5.79
CA VAL A 181 4.20 7.97 -6.09
C VAL A 181 4.10 6.44 -6.22
N ILE A 182 4.83 5.87 -7.17
CA ILE A 182 5.15 4.44 -7.20
C ILE A 182 6.64 4.24 -6.95
N VAL A 183 7.00 3.30 -6.08
CA VAL A 183 8.39 2.92 -5.79
C VAL A 183 8.59 1.44 -6.13
N THR A 184 9.61 1.17 -6.93
CA THR A 184 9.99 -0.18 -7.36
C THR A 184 11.48 -0.43 -7.12
N GLU A 185 11.93 -1.66 -7.32
CA GLU A 185 13.35 -2.00 -7.28
C GLU A 185 14.18 -1.31 -8.37
N GLN A 186 13.54 -0.69 -9.37
CA GLN A 186 14.19 0.05 -10.46
C GLN A 186 14.20 1.56 -10.25
N GLY A 187 13.50 2.07 -9.23
CA GLY A 187 13.43 3.50 -8.92
C GLY A 187 12.04 3.94 -8.49
N ALA A 188 11.88 5.25 -8.30
CA ALA A 188 10.60 5.88 -7.96
C ALA A 188 10.11 6.80 -9.08
N ARG A 189 8.78 6.89 -9.22
CA ARG A 189 8.10 7.76 -10.17
C ARG A 189 6.96 8.47 -9.48
N SER A 190 6.94 9.80 -9.53
CA SER A 190 5.84 10.63 -9.06
C SER A 190 4.81 10.81 -10.17
N PHE A 191 3.54 10.94 -9.79
CA PHE A 191 2.44 11.23 -10.70
C PHE A 191 1.94 12.63 -10.42
N GLU A 192 1.83 13.44 -11.46
CA GLU A 192 1.18 14.73 -11.35
C GLU A 192 -0.33 14.51 -11.42
N HIS A 193 -1.03 14.94 -10.38
CA HIS A 193 -2.47 15.01 -10.37
C HIS A 193 -2.84 16.48 -10.56
N ALA A 194 -3.59 16.79 -11.62
CA ALA A 194 -4.18 18.12 -11.75
C ALA A 194 -4.95 18.42 -10.46
N SER A 195 -4.58 19.50 -9.79
CA SER A 195 -5.33 20.01 -8.65
C SER A 195 -6.75 20.30 -9.15
N ALA A 196 -7.72 19.57 -8.62
CA ALA A 196 -9.14 19.83 -8.86
C ALA A 196 -9.55 21.16 -8.21
#